data_AF-A0A3B6TPC9-F1
#
_entry.id   AF-A0A3B6TPC9-F1
#
_cell.length_a   1.000
_cell.length_b   1.000
_cell.length_c   1.000
_cell.angle_alpha   90.00
_cell.angle_beta   90.00
_cell.angle_gamma   90.00
#
_symmetry.space_group_name_H-M   'P 1'
#
loop_
_entity.id
_entity.type
_entity.pdbx_description
1 polymer ?
#
loop_
_entity_poly.entity_id
_entity_poly.type
_entity_poly.pdbx_seq_one_letter_code
_entity_poly.pdbx_strand_id
1 'polypeptide(L)'
;MELVFDGGGAGGANNWRSQIREEVRVSRVSVLSEALMQALSPDKPETLTDLLNVAVRLESLIFGVAVSEVDYKYKLYTRLDHLEGISSDNHLEDISSDDHFEDISSDDHFEEISSDYQMLEPSTATLLRGIFSDPQSQSIQVQSNLHRVLSGGNTKATAPIGNEEKPCCDDNDRISVLHESILHCIMSFMPAQDVVRTSMLFRRSPPLWTSAPCLDIDIDHFDMDRVKFNKFAKSLFEGRGNANTLDKLRLHSFAIDAAKYWIGDAIRLHKVKSIDFTENTRWEAFYLDPEAISFSSKYLQTVKLTNVIIVTSVFDQLSRECESLENLQLADSTLCSPEISSSSLKTLEIINCLVLNHLLIRTGKLVSLCFKDTRCGCTPKYIVRTTSAVILCDLSNAKSIELPTPVRHVAFDRMTPGCPMFISLTSLILGEWCLSNKFAPLACFLKHSPMLENLDLKLKFDCEAQKQPLQMAEGILFQAKSLKKVTIHCAEEEDRLPVLKAILLANARCVKHIDVKTY
;
A
#
# COMPACT_ATOMS: atom_id res chain seq x y z
N MET A 1 -21.39 13.62 -3.75
CA MET A 1 -20.98 14.55 -2.67
C MET A 1 -19.65 15.16 -3.10
N GLU A 2 -19.56 16.48 -3.21
CA GLU A 2 -18.33 17.13 -3.71
C GLU A 2 -17.21 17.08 -2.67
N LEU A 3 -16.01 16.67 -3.09
CA LEU A 3 -14.79 16.86 -2.30
C LEU A 3 -14.38 18.32 -2.37
N VAL A 4 -14.90 19.13 -1.44
CA VAL A 4 -14.54 20.54 -1.31
C VAL A 4 -13.11 20.66 -0.80
N PHE A 5 -12.16 20.76 -1.73
CA PHE A 5 -10.79 21.17 -1.44
C PHE A 5 -10.76 22.68 -1.22
N ASP A 6 -10.84 23.11 0.06
CA ASP A 6 -10.66 24.51 0.41
C ASP A 6 -9.20 24.93 0.17
N GLY A 7 -8.96 25.51 -1.01
CA GLY A 7 -7.65 25.93 -1.47
C GLY A 7 -7.17 27.15 -0.71
N GLY A 8 -6.49 26.93 0.42
CA GLY A 8 -5.85 27.97 1.23
C GLY A 8 -4.84 28.80 0.44
N GLY A 9 -5.31 29.86 -0.22
CA GLY A 9 -4.50 30.73 -1.08
C GLY A 9 -5.22 32.05 -1.37
N ALA A 10 -4.74 33.11 -0.72
CA ALA A 10 -5.22 34.50 -0.72
C ALA A 10 -6.06 34.96 -1.93
N GLY A 11 -7.19 35.61 -1.65
CA GLY A 11 -8.07 36.21 -2.65
C GLY A 11 -7.35 37.24 -3.53
N GLY A 12 -7.12 36.85 -4.79
CA GLY A 12 -6.69 37.71 -5.89
C GLY A 12 -7.53 37.40 -7.12
N ALA A 13 -7.86 38.43 -7.93
CA ALA A 13 -8.84 38.35 -9.01
C ALA A 13 -8.49 37.45 -10.22
N ASN A 14 -7.42 36.65 -10.12
CA ASN A 14 -6.86 35.80 -11.18
C ASN A 14 -6.87 34.30 -10.81
N ASN A 15 -7.85 33.83 -10.02
CA ASN A 15 -7.97 32.40 -9.75
C ASN A 15 -8.46 31.66 -11.01
N TRP A 16 -7.56 30.97 -11.71
CA TRP A 16 -7.88 30.20 -12.91
C TRP A 16 -8.99 29.15 -12.68
N ARG A 17 -9.13 28.64 -11.45
CA ARG A 17 -10.19 27.69 -11.08
C ARG A 17 -11.59 28.27 -11.26
N SER A 18 -11.80 29.57 -11.04
CA SER A 18 -13.09 30.24 -11.29
C SER A 18 -13.29 30.68 -12.75
N GLN A 19 -12.30 30.46 -13.62
CA GLN A 19 -12.37 30.80 -15.05
C GLN A 19 -12.72 29.59 -15.92
N ILE A 20 -12.47 28.37 -15.43
CA ILE A 20 -12.92 27.13 -16.10
C ILE A 20 -14.42 26.95 -15.88
N ARG A 21 -15.16 26.74 -16.97
CA ARG A 21 -16.58 26.39 -16.92
C ARG A 21 -16.76 24.93 -16.50
N GLU A 22 -17.79 24.66 -15.71
CA GLU A 22 -18.11 23.29 -15.28
C GLU A 22 -18.38 22.35 -16.47
N GLU A 23 -18.95 22.87 -17.57
CA GLU A 23 -19.09 22.16 -18.87
C GLU A 23 -17.77 21.52 -19.35
N VAL A 24 -16.64 22.20 -19.15
CA VAL A 24 -15.31 21.71 -19.55
C VAL A 24 -14.87 20.58 -18.62
N ARG A 25 -15.12 20.69 -17.31
CA ARG A 25 -14.78 19.66 -16.32
C ARG A 25 -15.61 18.39 -16.54
N VAL A 26 -16.91 18.52 -16.77
CA VAL A 26 -17.78 17.41 -17.17
C VAL A 26 -17.27 16.73 -18.44
N SER A 27 -16.87 17.49 -19.46
CA SER A 27 -16.25 16.94 -20.67
C SER A 27 -14.95 16.18 -20.38
N ARG A 28 -14.12 16.65 -19.43
CA ARG A 28 -12.91 15.93 -18.99
C ARG A 28 -13.22 14.64 -18.24
N VAL A 29 -14.25 14.63 -17.40
CA VAL A 29 -14.75 13.41 -16.74
C VAL A 29 -15.21 12.38 -17.77
N SER A 30 -15.93 12.77 -18.82
CA SER A 30 -16.33 11.84 -19.89
C SER A 30 -15.13 11.19 -20.58
N VAL A 31 -14.13 12.00 -20.99
CA VAL A 31 -12.91 11.48 -21.65
C VAL A 31 -12.12 10.55 -20.72
N LEU A 32 -12.00 10.89 -19.44
CA LEU A 32 -11.38 9.99 -18.45
C LEU A 32 -12.17 8.70 -18.25
N SER A 33 -13.50 8.77 -18.22
CA SER A 33 -14.36 7.59 -18.11
C SER A 33 -14.24 6.68 -19.34
N GLU A 34 -14.12 7.24 -20.54
CA GLU A 34 -13.88 6.50 -21.78
C GLU A 34 -12.50 5.81 -21.76
N ALA A 35 -11.44 6.53 -21.38
CA ALA A 35 -10.10 5.95 -21.24
C ALA A 35 -10.05 4.82 -20.18
N LEU A 36 -10.73 4.99 -19.04
CA LEU A 36 -10.85 3.94 -18.01
C LEU A 36 -11.62 2.71 -18.52
N MET A 37 -12.62 2.90 -19.39
CA MET A 37 -13.35 1.80 -20.06
C MET A 37 -12.52 1.11 -21.16
N GLN A 38 -11.58 1.80 -21.78
CA GLN A 38 -10.65 1.21 -22.77
C GLN A 38 -9.49 0.47 -22.10
N ALA A 39 -8.98 0.98 -20.98
CA ALA A 39 -7.92 0.35 -20.19
C ALA A 39 -8.33 -0.98 -19.55
N LEU A 40 -9.63 -1.22 -19.36
CA LEU A 40 -10.18 -2.46 -18.83
C LEU A 40 -11.07 -3.13 -19.88
N SER A 41 -10.60 -4.27 -20.42
CA SER A 41 -11.28 -5.08 -21.45
C SER A 41 -12.82 -4.99 -21.34
N PRO A 42 -13.50 -4.39 -22.34
CA PRO A 42 -14.91 -4.01 -22.24
C PRO A 42 -15.88 -5.19 -22.24
N ASP A 43 -15.40 -6.41 -22.53
CA ASP A 43 -16.20 -7.64 -22.56
C ASP A 43 -16.73 -8.07 -21.17
N LYS A 44 -16.30 -7.41 -20.08
CA LYS A 44 -16.64 -7.77 -18.70
C LYS A 44 -17.21 -6.58 -17.88
N PRO A 45 -18.37 -6.00 -18.27
CA PRO A 45 -18.93 -4.79 -17.66
C PRO A 45 -19.48 -4.99 -16.24
N GLU A 46 -19.84 -6.22 -15.83
CA GLU A 46 -20.44 -6.51 -14.51
C GLU A 46 -19.58 -6.09 -13.31
N THR A 47 -18.28 -5.90 -13.52
CA THR A 47 -17.31 -5.51 -12.49
C THR A 47 -16.90 -4.04 -12.58
N LEU A 48 -17.51 -3.25 -13.48
CA LEU A 48 -17.12 -1.88 -13.85
C LEU A 48 -18.12 -0.80 -13.42
N THR A 49 -18.96 -1.06 -12.42
CA THR A 49 -20.08 -0.19 -12.02
C THR A 49 -19.68 1.24 -11.65
N ASP A 50 -18.48 1.41 -11.07
CA ASP A 50 -18.07 2.65 -10.43
C ASP A 50 -17.05 3.46 -11.24
N LEU A 51 -16.80 3.11 -12.52
CA LEU A 51 -15.83 3.82 -13.37
C LEU A 51 -16.11 5.32 -13.51
N LEU A 52 -17.37 5.73 -13.62
CA LEU A 52 -17.72 7.16 -13.67
C LEU A 52 -17.37 7.86 -12.34
N ASN A 53 -17.59 7.20 -11.20
CA ASN A 53 -17.20 7.72 -9.89
C ASN A 53 -15.66 7.82 -9.76
N VAL A 54 -14.91 6.86 -10.33
CA VAL A 54 -13.45 6.91 -10.44
C VAL A 54 -13.03 8.12 -11.29
N ALA A 55 -13.61 8.31 -12.47
CA ALA A 55 -13.31 9.43 -13.37
C ALA A 55 -13.57 10.81 -12.72
N VAL A 56 -14.72 10.97 -12.03
CA VAL A 56 -15.06 12.19 -11.28
C VAL A 56 -14.05 12.47 -10.17
N ARG A 57 -13.67 11.45 -9.38
CA ARG A 57 -12.67 11.60 -8.31
C ARG A 57 -11.29 11.95 -8.87
N LEU A 58 -10.88 11.28 -9.95
CA LEU A 58 -9.60 11.49 -10.62
C LEU A 58 -9.48 12.91 -11.18
N GLU A 59 -10.50 13.39 -11.90
CA GLU A 59 -10.55 14.77 -12.38
C GLU A 59 -10.48 15.76 -11.21
N SER A 60 -11.27 15.52 -10.14
CA SER A 60 -11.32 16.40 -8.96
C SER A 60 -9.97 16.46 -8.23
N LEU A 61 -9.24 15.35 -8.15
CA LEU A 61 -7.88 15.29 -7.60
C LEU A 61 -6.88 16.06 -8.47
N ILE A 62 -6.92 15.87 -9.79
CA ILE A 62 -6.06 16.57 -10.74
C ILE A 62 -6.33 18.09 -10.70
N PHE A 63 -7.60 18.51 -10.66
CA PHE A 63 -8.03 19.90 -10.52
C PHE A 63 -7.65 20.51 -9.17
N GLY A 64 -7.82 19.75 -8.08
CA GLY A 64 -7.45 20.17 -6.73
C GLY A 64 -5.95 20.45 -6.62
N VAL A 65 -5.11 19.57 -7.17
CA VAL A 65 -3.64 19.66 -7.06
C VAL A 65 -3.01 20.65 -8.04
N ALA A 66 -3.59 20.85 -9.22
CA ALA A 66 -2.97 21.67 -10.27
C ALA A 66 -2.64 23.09 -9.81
N VAL A 67 -1.49 23.62 -10.22
CA VAL A 67 -1.07 24.99 -9.84
C VAL A 67 -1.66 26.03 -10.81
N SER A 68 -1.83 25.67 -12.08
CA SER A 68 -2.37 26.51 -13.15
C SER A 68 -3.28 25.71 -14.09
N GLU A 69 -4.05 26.37 -14.96
CA GLU A 69 -4.83 25.70 -16.01
C GLU A 69 -3.92 24.88 -16.97
N VAL A 70 -2.70 25.35 -17.22
CA VAL A 70 -1.72 24.64 -18.06
C VAL A 70 -1.25 23.36 -17.37
N ASP A 71 -0.95 23.44 -16.06
CA ASP A 71 -0.59 22.27 -15.24
C ASP A 71 -1.77 21.28 -15.15
N TYR A 72 -3.00 21.76 -14.95
CA TYR A 72 -4.22 20.93 -14.97
C TYR A 72 -4.37 20.14 -16.27
N LYS A 73 -4.26 20.81 -17.42
CA LYS A 73 -4.31 20.15 -18.74
C LYS A 73 -3.16 19.15 -18.91
N TYR A 74 -1.94 19.53 -18.55
CA TYR A 74 -0.77 18.66 -18.63
C TYR A 74 -0.94 17.39 -17.79
N LYS A 75 -1.30 17.51 -16.51
CA LYS A 75 -1.55 16.36 -15.63
C LYS A 75 -2.66 15.45 -16.16
N LEU A 76 -3.71 16.03 -16.75
CA LEU A 76 -4.80 15.26 -17.34
C LEU A 76 -4.36 14.47 -18.58
N TYR A 77 -3.62 15.08 -19.50
CA TYR A 77 -3.09 14.36 -20.67
C TYR A 77 -2.08 13.28 -20.28
N THR A 78 -1.16 13.55 -19.35
CA THR A 78 -0.24 12.55 -18.80
C THR A 78 -0.98 11.38 -18.12
N ARG A 79 -2.18 11.62 -17.56
CA ARG A 79 -2.98 10.54 -16.98
C ARG A 79 -3.70 9.71 -18.05
N LEU A 80 -4.20 10.33 -19.11
CA LEU A 80 -4.79 9.60 -20.25
C LEU A 80 -3.76 8.69 -20.92
N ASP A 81 -2.57 9.21 -21.23
CA ASP A 81 -1.42 8.46 -21.75
C ASP A 81 -1.06 7.24 -20.88
N HIS A 82 -1.08 7.40 -19.54
CA HIS A 82 -0.87 6.28 -18.63
C HIS A 82 -1.98 5.22 -18.68
N LEU A 83 -3.25 5.61 -18.85
CA LEU A 83 -4.38 4.68 -18.97
C LEU A 83 -4.33 3.91 -20.30
N GLU A 84 -3.91 4.56 -21.39
CA GLU A 84 -3.66 3.91 -22.68
C GLU A 84 -2.56 2.83 -22.55
N GLY A 85 -1.48 3.12 -21.82
CA GLY A 85 -0.40 2.15 -21.55
C GLY A 85 -0.83 0.90 -20.75
N ILE A 86 -1.88 0.98 -19.92
CA ILE A 86 -2.44 -0.21 -19.23
C ILE A 86 -3.06 -1.17 -20.25
N SER A 87 -3.64 -0.65 -21.34
CA SER A 87 -4.26 -1.47 -22.38
C SER A 87 -3.22 -2.29 -23.15
N SER A 88 -2.08 -1.69 -23.51
CA SER A 88 -1.01 -2.37 -24.25
C SER A 88 -0.34 -3.52 -23.47
N ASP A 89 -0.15 -3.37 -22.15
CA ASP A 89 0.45 -4.43 -21.32
C ASP A 89 -0.45 -5.68 -21.20
N ASN A 90 -1.77 -5.52 -21.33
CA ASN A 90 -2.73 -6.63 -21.25
C ASN A 90 -2.79 -7.49 -22.52
N HIS A 91 -2.08 -7.10 -23.60
CA HIS A 91 -2.11 -7.78 -24.90
C HIS A 91 -0.83 -8.58 -25.23
N LEU A 92 0.07 -8.79 -24.26
CA LEU A 92 1.40 -9.39 -24.48
C LEU A 92 1.51 -10.90 -24.23
N GLU A 93 0.39 -11.64 -24.12
CA GLU A 93 0.39 -13.11 -24.02
C GLU A 93 -0.42 -13.85 -25.11
N ASP A 94 -0.83 -13.17 -26.19
CA ASP A 94 -1.40 -13.83 -27.39
C ASP A 94 -0.39 -13.88 -28.56
N ILE A 95 0.66 -14.69 -28.39
CA ILE A 95 1.37 -15.31 -29.52
C ILE A 95 1.29 -16.83 -29.35
N SER A 96 0.14 -17.39 -29.76
CA SER A 96 0.04 -18.80 -30.11
C SER A 96 0.86 -19.05 -31.37
N SER A 97 2.14 -19.36 -31.22
CA SER A 97 3.01 -19.79 -32.32
C SER A 97 2.83 -21.28 -32.57
N ASP A 98 1.75 -21.64 -33.26
CA ASP A 98 1.71 -22.87 -34.06
C ASP A 98 2.44 -22.62 -35.40
N ASP A 99 3.12 -23.65 -35.88
CA ASP A 99 4.05 -23.57 -37.00
C ASP A 99 3.40 -23.16 -38.34
N HIS A 100 4.11 -22.35 -39.14
CA HIS A 100 4.74 -22.87 -40.36
C HIS A 100 5.74 -21.87 -40.99
N PHE A 101 6.99 -22.32 -41.14
CA PHE A 101 7.98 -21.75 -42.06
C PHE A 101 7.58 -22.02 -43.51
N GLU A 102 7.72 -21.02 -44.39
CA GLU A 102 8.36 -21.20 -45.71
C GLU A 102 9.26 -19.98 -46.00
N ASP A 103 10.41 -20.25 -46.62
CA ASP A 103 11.45 -19.27 -46.92
C ASP A 103 11.07 -18.24 -48.01
N ILE A 104 11.77 -17.10 -48.06
CA ILE A 104 12.67 -16.78 -49.19
C ILE A 104 13.56 -15.56 -48.86
N SER A 105 14.81 -15.66 -49.31
CA SER A 105 15.94 -14.74 -49.15
C SER A 105 15.81 -13.37 -49.84
N SER A 106 16.44 -12.34 -49.25
CA SER A 106 17.60 -11.66 -49.87
C SER A 106 18.19 -10.58 -48.95
N ASP A 107 19.45 -10.81 -48.54
CA ASP A 107 20.61 -9.91 -48.67
C ASP A 107 20.55 -8.43 -48.22
N ASP A 108 21.38 -8.09 -47.22
CA ASP A 108 22.50 -7.14 -47.41
C ASP A 108 23.54 -7.24 -46.26
N HIS A 109 24.83 -7.18 -46.59
CA HIS A 109 25.97 -7.10 -45.64
C HIS A 109 26.18 -5.63 -45.17
N PHE A 110 26.73 -5.23 -44.02
CA PHE A 110 28.01 -5.47 -43.31
C PHE A 110 27.93 -4.71 -41.94
N GLU A 111 28.88 -4.68 -40.99
CA GLU A 111 30.26 -5.19 -40.84
C GLU A 111 30.51 -5.53 -39.34
N GLU A 112 31.55 -6.30 -39.00
CA GLU A 112 31.93 -6.61 -37.60
C GLU A 112 32.96 -5.62 -37.02
N ILE A 113 32.93 -5.38 -35.71
CA ILE A 113 34.16 -5.11 -34.92
C ILE A 113 34.14 -5.99 -33.65
N SER A 114 35.26 -6.65 -33.39
CA SER A 114 35.45 -7.71 -32.40
C SER A 114 36.10 -7.25 -31.08
N SER A 115 36.11 -8.17 -30.11
CA SER A 115 37.02 -8.36 -28.95
C SER A 115 36.65 -7.68 -27.62
N ASP A 116 36.84 -8.29 -26.43
CA ASP A 116 37.35 -9.64 -26.07
C ASP A 116 36.98 -10.02 -24.61
N TYR A 117 36.84 -11.33 -24.32
CA TYR A 117 37.18 -12.07 -23.06
C TYR A 117 36.47 -11.66 -21.72
N GLN A 118 36.14 -12.55 -20.75
CA GLN A 118 36.21 -14.01 -20.59
C GLN A 118 35.33 -14.43 -19.35
N MET A 119 34.75 -15.64 -19.36
CA MET A 119 34.64 -16.65 -18.26
C MET A 119 34.35 -16.19 -16.79
N LEU A 120 33.55 -16.86 -15.93
CA LEU A 120 33.10 -18.26 -15.83
C LEU A 120 31.99 -18.35 -14.74
N GLU A 121 30.91 -19.10 -14.93
CA GLU A 121 29.87 -19.40 -13.91
C GLU A 121 29.36 -20.84 -14.09
N PRO A 122 29.49 -21.75 -13.10
CA PRO A 122 28.87 -23.07 -13.15
C PRO A 122 27.78 -23.27 -12.07
N SER A 123 26.53 -23.29 -12.54
CA SER A 123 25.48 -24.26 -12.20
C SER A 123 25.21 -24.68 -10.74
N THR A 124 23.97 -24.41 -10.29
CA THR A 124 23.20 -25.35 -9.44
C THR A 124 21.72 -25.50 -9.86
N ALA A 125 21.38 -25.24 -11.12
CA ALA A 125 20.00 -25.27 -11.63
C ALA A 125 19.59 -26.64 -12.22
N THR A 126 19.70 -27.74 -11.45
CA THR A 126 19.40 -29.10 -11.97
C THR A 126 18.78 -30.06 -10.94
N LEU A 127 18.02 -29.57 -9.95
CA LEU A 127 17.36 -30.44 -8.94
C LEU A 127 15.88 -30.17 -8.62
N LEU A 128 15.15 -29.43 -9.47
CA LEU A 128 13.68 -29.30 -9.36
C LEU A 128 12.97 -29.36 -10.73
N ARG A 129 13.31 -30.36 -11.56
CA ARG A 129 12.55 -30.66 -12.80
C ARG A 129 12.01 -32.10 -12.77
N GLY A 130 10.88 -32.25 -12.08
CA GLY A 130 10.16 -33.52 -11.98
C GLY A 130 9.18 -33.52 -10.82
N ILE A 131 7.93 -33.09 -11.06
CA ILE A 131 6.73 -33.52 -10.34
C ILE A 131 5.42 -33.02 -11.02
N PHE A 132 5.46 -31.91 -11.78
CA PHE A 132 4.29 -31.46 -12.57
C PHE A 132 4.63 -31.27 -14.05
N SER A 133 4.11 -32.16 -14.88
CA SER A 133 4.10 -32.08 -16.34
C SER A 133 2.93 -32.88 -16.88
N ASP A 134 1.72 -32.31 -16.82
CA ASP A 134 0.62 -32.56 -17.77
C ASP A 134 -0.51 -31.52 -17.57
N PRO A 135 -0.77 -30.60 -18.51
CA PRO A 135 -1.86 -29.64 -18.43
C PRO A 135 -2.95 -29.83 -19.50
N GLN A 136 -3.41 -31.06 -19.78
CA GLN A 136 -4.66 -31.26 -20.56
C GLN A 136 -5.61 -32.35 -20.01
N SER A 137 -6.45 -32.00 -19.04
CA SER A 137 -7.85 -32.51 -18.91
C SER A 137 -8.61 -31.85 -17.75
N GLN A 138 -9.95 -31.91 -17.82
CA GLN A 138 -10.91 -31.47 -16.78
C GLN A 138 -11.23 -29.96 -16.68
N SER A 139 -11.49 -29.33 -17.83
CA SER A 139 -12.66 -28.44 -17.88
C SER A 139 -13.96 -29.28 -17.78
N ILE A 140 -15.09 -28.65 -17.44
CA ILE A 140 -16.44 -29.27 -17.35
C ILE A 140 -16.68 -30.20 -16.14
N GLN A 141 -16.86 -29.64 -14.91
CA GLN A 141 -17.91 -30.10 -13.96
C GLN A 141 -18.18 -29.22 -12.71
N VAL A 142 -17.54 -28.05 -12.56
CA VAL A 142 -17.62 -27.26 -11.31
C VAL A 142 -18.94 -26.47 -11.13
N GLN A 143 -19.67 -26.14 -12.19
CA GLN A 143 -20.86 -25.26 -12.09
C GLN A 143 -22.16 -25.95 -11.64
N SER A 144 -22.33 -27.26 -11.87
CA SER A 144 -23.60 -27.96 -11.64
C SER A 144 -23.86 -28.31 -10.16
N ASN A 145 -22.81 -28.47 -9.36
CA ASN A 145 -22.95 -28.95 -7.98
C ASN A 145 -23.33 -27.85 -6.98
N LEU A 146 -22.93 -26.59 -7.22
CA LEU A 146 -23.28 -25.48 -6.32
C LEU A 146 -24.79 -25.18 -6.31
N HIS A 147 -25.42 -25.24 -7.48
CA HIS A 147 -26.86 -24.92 -7.64
C HIS A 147 -27.77 -26.04 -7.09
N ARG A 148 -27.25 -27.26 -6.93
CA ARG A 148 -28.06 -28.43 -6.52
C ARG A 148 -28.25 -28.55 -5.00
N VAL A 149 -27.38 -27.93 -4.21
CA VAL A 149 -27.45 -27.96 -2.73
C VAL A 149 -28.32 -26.82 -2.17
N LEU A 150 -28.42 -25.70 -2.90
CA LEU A 150 -29.18 -24.51 -2.47
C LEU A 150 -30.68 -24.55 -2.80
N SER A 151 -31.21 -25.69 -3.25
CA SER A 151 -32.63 -25.86 -3.61
C SER A 151 -33.13 -27.27 -3.29
N GLY A 152 -33.57 -27.49 -2.05
CA GLY A 152 -34.01 -28.81 -1.58
C GLY A 152 -34.75 -28.76 -0.24
N GLY A 153 -35.96 -28.18 -0.22
CA GLY A 153 -36.81 -28.17 0.97
C GLY A 153 -37.72 -29.41 1.08
N ASN A 154 -37.76 -30.01 2.26
CA ASN A 154 -38.73 -31.01 2.76
C ASN A 154 -38.94 -32.31 1.97
N THR A 155 -38.67 -33.45 2.64
CA THR A 155 -39.72 -34.47 2.89
C THR A 155 -39.34 -35.37 4.08
N LYS A 156 -40.35 -36.07 4.63
CA LYS A 156 -40.31 -36.70 5.97
C LYS A 156 -39.53 -38.02 6.03
N ALA A 157 -39.07 -38.34 7.24
CA ALA A 157 -38.42 -39.59 7.60
C ALA A 157 -39.36 -40.82 7.57
N THR A 158 -38.81 -41.96 7.17
CA THR A 158 -39.13 -43.29 7.73
C THR A 158 -37.88 -44.18 7.65
N ALA A 159 -37.64 -45.00 8.67
CA ALA A 159 -36.64 -46.07 8.72
C ALA A 159 -37.27 -47.27 9.47
N PRO A 160 -36.65 -48.47 9.58
CA PRO A 160 -35.37 -48.93 9.00
C PRO A 160 -35.52 -50.27 8.24
N ILE A 161 -34.40 -50.88 7.80
CA ILE A 161 -33.99 -52.28 8.11
C ILE A 161 -32.63 -52.60 7.46
N GLY A 162 -31.72 -53.17 8.25
CA GLY A 162 -30.64 -54.10 7.89
C GLY A 162 -29.84 -53.92 6.59
N ASN A 163 -28.62 -53.41 6.72
CA ASN A 163 -27.41 -54.25 6.59
C ASN A 163 -26.17 -53.50 7.10
N GLU A 164 -25.40 -54.14 7.98
CA GLU A 164 -24.12 -53.60 8.48
C GLU A 164 -23.00 -53.82 7.46
N GLU A 165 -22.97 -52.99 6.40
CA GLU A 165 -21.73 -52.79 5.66
C GLU A 165 -20.84 -51.82 6.42
N LYS A 166 -19.95 -52.42 7.23
CA LYS A 166 -18.82 -51.76 7.87
C LYS A 166 -18.06 -50.95 6.81
N PRO A 167 -17.92 -49.62 6.94
CA PRO A 167 -17.08 -48.87 6.02
C PRO A 167 -15.66 -49.45 6.10
N CYS A 168 -15.08 -49.83 4.97
CA CYS A 168 -13.67 -50.16 4.91
C CYS A 168 -12.90 -48.98 5.50
N CYS A 169 -12.10 -49.25 6.53
CA CYS A 169 -11.25 -48.25 7.15
C CYS A 169 -10.21 -47.85 6.09
N ASP A 170 -10.39 -46.69 5.46
CA ASP A 170 -9.37 -46.13 4.57
C ASP A 170 -8.25 -45.58 5.46
N ASP A 171 -7.30 -46.47 5.76
CA ASP A 171 -6.34 -46.40 6.89
C ASP A 171 -5.22 -45.36 6.67
N ASN A 172 -5.49 -44.32 5.86
CA ASN A 172 -4.52 -43.34 5.39
C ASN A 172 -4.95 -41.87 5.55
N ASP A 173 -6.20 -41.53 5.85
CA ASP A 173 -6.57 -40.13 6.12
C ASP A 173 -6.18 -39.70 7.55
N ARG A 174 -4.88 -39.61 7.77
CA ARG A 174 -4.26 -39.17 9.03
C ARG A 174 -4.40 -37.67 9.27
N ILE A 175 -4.85 -36.91 8.26
CA ILE A 175 -4.95 -35.44 8.32
C ILE A 175 -6.33 -35.03 8.83
N SER A 176 -7.42 -35.69 8.44
CA SER A 176 -8.76 -35.37 8.97
C SER A 176 -8.93 -35.64 10.47
N VAL A 177 -8.09 -36.50 11.04
CA VAL A 177 -8.02 -36.81 12.49
C VAL A 177 -7.37 -35.65 13.28
N LEU A 178 -6.69 -34.72 12.63
CA LEU A 178 -6.07 -33.58 13.31
C LEU A 178 -7.11 -32.66 13.97
N HIS A 179 -6.72 -32.11 15.13
CA HIS A 179 -7.52 -31.12 15.84
C HIS A 179 -7.72 -29.87 14.98
N GLU A 180 -8.88 -29.24 15.10
CA GLU A 180 -9.30 -28.13 14.25
C GLU A 180 -8.31 -26.95 14.29
N SER A 181 -7.70 -26.66 15.44
CA SER A 181 -6.67 -25.62 15.55
C SER A 181 -5.42 -25.90 14.71
N ILE A 182 -5.07 -27.17 14.46
CA ILE A 182 -3.94 -27.55 13.61
C ILE A 182 -4.34 -27.40 12.13
N LEU A 183 -5.55 -27.82 11.76
CA LEU A 183 -6.08 -27.65 10.41
C LEU A 183 -6.20 -26.17 10.04
N HIS A 184 -6.73 -25.34 10.94
CA HIS A 184 -6.78 -23.88 10.80
C HIS A 184 -5.38 -23.25 10.74
N CYS A 185 -4.38 -23.79 11.46
CA CYS A 185 -2.99 -23.36 11.34
C CYS A 185 -2.41 -23.69 9.96
N ILE A 186 -2.60 -24.90 9.44
CA ILE A 186 -2.16 -25.28 8.09
C ILE A 186 -2.84 -24.38 7.04
N MET A 187 -4.16 -24.21 7.12
CA MET A 187 -4.94 -23.35 6.22
C MET A 187 -4.53 -21.87 6.27
N SER A 188 -3.96 -21.39 7.38
CA SER A 188 -3.52 -19.99 7.51
C SER A 188 -2.36 -19.59 6.60
N PHE A 189 -1.70 -20.56 5.98
CA PHE A 189 -0.63 -20.38 5.00
C PHE A 189 -1.07 -20.55 3.54
N MET A 190 -2.37 -20.77 3.29
CA MET A 190 -2.88 -21.14 1.96
C MET A 190 -3.75 -20.02 1.34
N PRO A 191 -3.75 -19.85 0.00
CA PRO A 191 -4.73 -19.02 -0.69
C PRO A 191 -6.16 -19.48 -0.40
N ALA A 192 -7.11 -18.54 -0.35
CA ALA A 192 -8.50 -18.82 -0.01
C ALA A 192 -9.17 -19.85 -0.96
N GLN A 193 -8.78 -19.88 -2.24
CA GLN A 193 -9.22 -20.93 -3.16
C GLN A 193 -8.86 -22.33 -2.65
N ASP A 194 -7.61 -22.51 -2.18
CA ASP A 194 -7.10 -23.78 -1.72
C ASP A 194 -7.62 -24.13 -0.33
N VAL A 195 -7.81 -23.15 0.55
CA VAL A 195 -8.54 -23.35 1.82
C VAL A 195 -9.94 -23.93 1.56
N VAL A 196 -10.68 -23.40 0.57
CA VAL A 196 -12.00 -23.92 0.17
C VAL A 196 -11.88 -25.33 -0.43
N ARG A 197 -10.98 -25.55 -1.41
CA ARG A 197 -10.75 -26.86 -2.05
C ARG A 197 -10.39 -27.94 -1.03
N THR A 198 -9.37 -27.69 -0.20
CA THR A 198 -8.87 -28.64 0.81
C THR A 198 -9.91 -28.89 1.90
N SER A 199 -10.71 -27.88 2.29
CA SER A 199 -11.80 -28.07 3.27
C SER A 199 -12.88 -29.06 2.82
N MET A 200 -13.10 -29.23 1.51
CA MET A 200 -14.05 -30.22 0.99
C MET A 200 -13.55 -31.67 1.14
N LEU A 201 -12.23 -31.89 1.20
CA LEU A 201 -11.64 -33.22 1.39
C LEU A 201 -12.00 -33.82 2.76
N PHE A 202 -12.06 -32.97 3.80
CA PHE A 202 -12.31 -33.39 5.18
C PHE A 202 -13.77 -33.77 5.50
N ARG A 203 -14.71 -33.60 4.55
CA ARG A 203 -16.13 -33.97 4.66
C ARG A 203 -16.85 -33.49 5.95
N ARG A 204 -16.39 -32.40 6.56
CA ARG A 204 -17.00 -31.81 7.77
C ARG A 204 -18.19 -30.90 7.41
N SER A 205 -19.18 -30.82 8.30
CA SER A 205 -20.33 -29.92 8.18
C SER A 205 -20.48 -29.11 9.47
N PRO A 206 -20.35 -27.77 9.44
CA PRO A 206 -20.03 -26.95 8.27
C PRO A 206 -18.60 -27.20 7.74
N PRO A 207 -18.28 -26.82 6.50
CA PRO A 207 -16.92 -26.92 5.96
C PRO A 207 -15.93 -26.04 6.72
N LEU A 208 -14.71 -26.54 6.94
CA LEU A 208 -13.65 -25.86 7.72
C LEU A 208 -13.27 -24.46 7.19
N TRP A 209 -13.41 -24.21 5.90
CA TRP A 209 -13.13 -22.89 5.32
C TRP A 209 -14.04 -21.79 5.90
N THR A 210 -15.25 -22.13 6.35
CA THR A 210 -16.20 -21.16 6.95
C THR A 210 -15.69 -20.60 8.28
N SER A 211 -14.90 -21.39 9.01
CA SER A 211 -14.26 -21.01 10.28
C SER A 211 -12.78 -20.65 10.15
N ALA A 212 -12.21 -20.68 8.94
CA ALA A 212 -10.79 -20.44 8.71
C ALA A 212 -10.34 -19.05 9.24
N PRO A 213 -9.27 -18.97 10.05
CA PRO A 213 -8.87 -17.74 10.74
C PRO A 213 -8.18 -16.74 9.80
N CYS A 214 -7.66 -17.18 8.67
CA CYS A 214 -7.05 -16.32 7.66
C CYS A 214 -7.74 -16.55 6.32
N LEU A 215 -8.02 -15.45 5.61
CA LEU A 215 -8.44 -15.48 4.22
C LEU A 215 -7.41 -14.69 3.41
N ASP A 216 -6.91 -15.31 2.36
CA ASP A 216 -5.90 -14.74 1.47
C ASP A 216 -6.45 -14.76 0.04
N ILE A 217 -6.95 -13.62 -0.44
CA ILE A 217 -7.69 -13.51 -1.69
C ILE A 217 -6.89 -12.57 -2.60
N ASP A 218 -6.25 -13.14 -3.61
CA ASP A 218 -5.40 -12.40 -4.54
C ASP A 218 -5.91 -12.56 -5.97
N ILE A 219 -5.99 -11.46 -6.72
CA ILE A 219 -6.43 -11.40 -8.11
C ILE A 219 -5.46 -12.13 -9.06
N ASP A 220 -4.17 -12.22 -8.72
CA ASP A 220 -3.17 -12.93 -9.51
C ASP A 220 -3.48 -14.44 -9.57
N HIS A 221 -4.10 -15.01 -8.53
CA HIS A 221 -4.59 -16.40 -8.53
C HIS A 221 -5.83 -16.65 -9.43
N PHE A 222 -6.30 -15.64 -10.17
CA PHE A 222 -7.44 -15.74 -11.09
C PHE A 222 -7.07 -15.35 -12.52
N ASP A 223 -5.78 -15.30 -12.87
CA ASP A 223 -5.29 -14.90 -14.21
C ASP A 223 -5.73 -13.46 -14.55
N MET A 224 -5.74 -12.57 -13.54
CA MET A 224 -6.33 -11.22 -13.61
C MET A 224 -7.83 -11.17 -13.99
N ASP A 225 -8.54 -12.31 -13.96
CA ASP A 225 -9.96 -12.37 -14.30
C ASP A 225 -10.85 -11.84 -13.17
N ARG A 226 -11.09 -10.53 -13.26
CA ARG A 226 -11.96 -9.71 -12.41
C ARG A 226 -13.34 -10.35 -12.16
N VAL A 227 -13.92 -11.06 -13.14
CA VAL A 227 -15.24 -11.71 -13.00
C VAL A 227 -15.15 -13.00 -12.18
N LYS A 228 -14.15 -13.86 -12.44
CA LYS A 228 -13.92 -15.06 -11.61
C LYS A 228 -13.62 -14.67 -10.16
N PHE A 229 -12.76 -13.68 -9.95
CA PHE A 229 -12.37 -13.16 -8.65
C PHE A 229 -13.57 -12.60 -7.87
N ASN A 230 -14.34 -11.69 -8.47
CA ASN A 230 -15.50 -11.09 -7.80
C ASN A 230 -16.55 -12.15 -7.43
N LYS A 231 -16.87 -13.07 -8.35
CA LYS A 231 -17.79 -14.18 -8.09
C LYS A 231 -17.31 -15.06 -6.94
N PHE A 232 -16.02 -15.43 -6.91
CA PHE A 232 -15.44 -16.22 -5.83
C PHE A 232 -15.51 -15.50 -4.48
N ALA A 233 -14.99 -14.27 -4.42
CA ALA A 233 -14.93 -13.50 -3.18
C ALA A 233 -16.35 -13.23 -2.63
N LYS A 234 -17.30 -12.85 -3.48
CA LYS A 234 -18.71 -12.71 -3.10
C LYS A 234 -19.26 -13.99 -2.47
N SER A 235 -19.15 -15.14 -3.14
CA SER A 235 -19.63 -16.41 -2.60
C SER A 235 -18.90 -16.85 -1.32
N LEU A 236 -17.62 -16.50 -1.16
CA LEU A 236 -16.83 -16.78 0.03
C LEU A 236 -17.36 -16.01 1.25
N PHE A 237 -17.57 -14.69 1.13
CA PHE A 237 -18.10 -13.88 2.24
C PHE A 237 -19.57 -14.21 2.54
N GLU A 238 -20.42 -14.40 1.52
CA GLU A 238 -21.82 -14.82 1.70
C GLU A 238 -21.93 -16.19 2.43
N GLY A 239 -21.06 -17.14 2.11
CA GLY A 239 -21.10 -18.49 2.71
C GLY A 239 -20.37 -18.64 4.05
N ARG A 240 -19.57 -17.66 4.49
CA ARG A 240 -18.78 -17.75 5.74
C ARG A 240 -19.63 -17.64 7.00
N GLY A 241 -20.73 -16.89 6.94
CA GLY A 241 -21.68 -16.68 8.04
C GLY A 241 -21.19 -15.76 9.16
N ASN A 242 -22.14 -15.15 9.87
CA ASN A 242 -21.89 -13.99 10.76
C ASN A 242 -21.28 -14.34 12.13
N ALA A 243 -21.06 -15.62 12.45
CA ALA A 243 -20.58 -16.06 13.75
C ALA A 243 -19.04 -16.17 13.84
N ASN A 244 -18.36 -16.38 12.71
CA ASN A 244 -16.97 -16.79 12.68
C ASN A 244 -16.01 -15.58 12.69
N THR A 245 -15.12 -15.52 13.68
CA THR A 245 -14.07 -14.51 13.77
C THR A 245 -13.03 -14.67 12.67
N LEU A 246 -12.40 -13.59 12.25
CA LEU A 246 -11.28 -13.59 11.32
C LEU A 246 -10.04 -13.00 12.01
N ASP A 247 -8.91 -13.70 11.98
CA ASP A 247 -7.65 -13.16 12.49
C ASP A 247 -6.99 -12.26 11.44
N LYS A 248 -6.95 -12.70 10.17
CA LYS A 248 -6.38 -11.91 9.07
C LYS A 248 -7.20 -11.99 7.78
N LEU A 249 -7.44 -10.83 7.17
CA LEU A 249 -7.79 -10.71 5.76
C LEU A 249 -6.58 -10.19 4.99
N ARG A 250 -6.12 -10.92 3.98
CA ARG A 250 -5.37 -10.35 2.85
C ARG A 250 -6.29 -10.27 1.64
N LEU A 251 -6.33 -9.12 0.97
CA LEU A 251 -7.13 -8.89 -0.21
C LEU A 251 -6.32 -8.06 -1.22
N HIS A 252 -5.88 -8.69 -2.31
CA HIS A 252 -5.30 -8.00 -3.46
C HIS A 252 -6.34 -7.93 -4.59
N SER A 253 -6.68 -6.72 -5.03
CA SER A 253 -7.70 -6.45 -6.06
C SER A 253 -7.15 -5.63 -7.23
N PHE A 254 -7.84 -5.74 -8.38
CA PHE A 254 -7.59 -4.92 -9.57
C PHE A 254 -8.93 -4.50 -10.18
N ALA A 255 -9.26 -3.21 -10.03
CA ALA A 255 -10.50 -2.59 -10.49
C ALA A 255 -11.78 -3.31 -9.99
N ILE A 256 -11.85 -3.61 -8.69
CA ILE A 256 -12.99 -4.28 -8.05
C ILE A 256 -13.59 -3.41 -6.93
N ASP A 257 -14.52 -2.53 -7.28
CA ASP A 257 -15.22 -1.67 -6.31
C ASP A 257 -15.91 -2.47 -5.18
N ALA A 258 -16.41 -3.67 -5.49
CA ALA A 258 -17.08 -4.56 -4.54
C ALA A 258 -16.21 -4.94 -3.31
N ALA A 259 -14.88 -4.73 -3.36
CA ALA A 259 -13.99 -4.89 -2.22
C ALA A 259 -14.43 -4.07 -0.98
N LYS A 260 -15.11 -2.93 -1.16
CA LYS A 260 -15.62 -2.13 -0.03
C LYS A 260 -16.58 -2.92 0.87
N TYR A 261 -17.41 -3.78 0.28
CA TYR A 261 -18.35 -4.61 1.03
C TYR A 261 -17.62 -5.70 1.83
N TRP A 262 -16.64 -6.37 1.22
CA TRP A 262 -15.86 -7.43 1.87
C TRP A 262 -14.99 -6.90 3.02
N ILE A 263 -14.37 -5.73 2.85
CA ILE A 263 -13.64 -5.03 3.93
C ILE A 263 -14.62 -4.66 5.05
N GLY A 264 -15.78 -4.09 4.70
CA GLY A 264 -16.83 -3.73 5.67
C GLY A 264 -17.35 -4.93 6.45
N ASP A 265 -17.60 -6.07 5.81
CA ASP A 265 -18.05 -7.30 6.46
C ASP A 265 -16.96 -7.96 7.31
N ALA A 266 -15.69 -7.91 6.87
CA ALA A 266 -14.57 -8.37 7.68
C ALA A 266 -14.46 -7.60 9.00
N ILE A 267 -14.65 -6.27 8.97
CA ILE A 267 -14.66 -5.42 10.17
C ILE A 267 -15.90 -5.70 11.03
N ARG A 268 -17.10 -5.56 10.44
CA ARG A 268 -18.39 -5.53 11.15
C ARG A 268 -18.88 -6.90 11.59
N LEU A 269 -18.86 -7.90 10.69
CA LEU A 269 -19.42 -9.23 10.93
C LEU A 269 -18.35 -10.18 11.49
N HIS A 270 -17.17 -10.19 10.87
CA HIS A 270 -16.11 -11.14 11.21
C HIS A 270 -15.09 -10.65 12.24
N LYS A 271 -15.23 -9.42 12.76
CA LYS A 271 -14.42 -8.89 13.87
C LYS A 271 -12.91 -8.97 13.61
N VAL A 272 -12.51 -8.64 12.38
CA VAL A 272 -11.13 -8.89 11.91
C VAL A 272 -10.06 -8.18 12.74
N LYS A 273 -8.95 -8.88 13.03
CA LYS A 273 -7.80 -8.33 13.78
C LYS A 273 -6.75 -7.67 12.89
N SER A 274 -6.50 -8.23 11.70
CA SER A 274 -5.53 -7.71 10.73
C SER A 274 -6.15 -7.60 9.34
N ILE A 275 -6.09 -6.40 8.75
CA ILE A 275 -6.43 -6.14 7.35
C ILE A 275 -5.15 -5.81 6.59
N ASP A 276 -4.99 -6.45 5.45
CA ASP A 276 -3.90 -6.27 4.49
C ASP A 276 -4.53 -6.11 3.11
N PHE A 277 -4.87 -4.87 2.74
CA PHE A 277 -5.57 -4.57 1.49
C PHE A 277 -4.65 -3.83 0.53
N THR A 278 -4.55 -4.34 -0.70
CA THR A 278 -3.72 -3.76 -1.76
C THR A 278 -4.55 -3.69 -3.03
N GLU A 279 -4.82 -2.48 -3.53
CA GLU A 279 -5.27 -2.30 -4.90
C GLU A 279 -4.05 -2.33 -5.84
N ASN A 280 -4.17 -2.99 -6.99
CA ASN A 280 -3.05 -3.14 -7.92
C ASN A 280 -2.58 -1.76 -8.39
N THR A 281 -1.27 -1.47 -8.24
CA THR A 281 -0.70 -0.15 -8.52
C THR A 281 -0.69 0.22 -10.00
N ARG A 282 -1.01 -0.70 -10.92
CA ARG A 282 -1.29 -0.36 -12.33
C ARG A 282 -2.63 0.36 -12.48
N TRP A 283 -3.54 0.24 -11.51
CA TRP A 283 -4.87 0.85 -11.54
C TRP A 283 -4.99 2.13 -10.71
N GLU A 284 -6.12 2.83 -10.89
CA GLU A 284 -6.55 3.92 -10.02
C GLU A 284 -6.67 3.50 -8.56
N ALA A 285 -6.23 4.39 -7.67
CA ALA A 285 -6.21 4.13 -6.24
C ALA A 285 -7.64 3.91 -5.68
N PHE A 286 -7.81 2.85 -4.89
CA PHE A 286 -9.11 2.45 -4.36
C PHE A 286 -9.64 3.49 -3.35
N TYR A 287 -10.84 4.02 -3.58
CA TYR A 287 -11.45 5.00 -2.70
C TYR A 287 -12.07 4.31 -1.48
N LEU A 288 -11.50 4.55 -0.28
CA LEU A 288 -12.10 4.10 0.96
C LEU A 288 -13.30 4.99 1.30
N ASP A 289 -14.46 4.59 0.78
CA ASP A 289 -15.73 5.26 1.01
C ASP A 289 -16.18 5.12 2.48
N PRO A 290 -16.23 6.22 3.26
CA PRO A 290 -16.62 6.19 4.67
C PRO A 290 -18.11 5.87 4.89
N GLU A 291 -18.95 5.98 3.85
CA GLU A 291 -20.37 5.60 3.91
C GLU A 291 -20.56 4.09 3.70
N ALA A 292 -19.70 3.46 2.88
CA ALA A 292 -19.72 2.01 2.64
C ALA A 292 -18.90 1.21 3.68
N ILE A 293 -17.76 1.76 4.14
CA ILE A 293 -16.82 1.09 5.03
C ILE A 293 -16.79 1.82 6.38
N SER A 294 -17.48 1.26 7.38
CA SER A 294 -17.44 1.75 8.76
C SER A 294 -16.26 1.11 9.52
N PHE A 295 -15.23 1.90 9.82
CA PHE A 295 -14.07 1.48 10.61
C PHE A 295 -14.36 1.51 12.12
N SER A 296 -15.33 0.70 12.54
CA SER A 296 -15.76 0.57 13.95
C SER A 296 -15.41 -0.82 14.48
N SER A 297 -14.33 -0.95 15.26
CA SER A 297 -13.88 -2.27 15.74
C SER A 297 -13.02 -2.23 17.01
N LYS A 298 -13.42 -3.04 18.00
CA LYS A 298 -12.63 -3.33 19.21
C LYS A 298 -11.55 -4.40 19.00
N TYR A 299 -11.49 -5.00 17.82
CA TYR A 299 -10.61 -6.15 17.53
C TYR A 299 -9.49 -5.81 16.54
N LEU A 300 -9.68 -4.77 15.72
CA LEU A 300 -8.75 -4.38 14.66
C LEU A 300 -7.47 -3.82 15.28
N GLN A 301 -6.36 -4.53 15.07
CA GLN A 301 -5.03 -4.24 15.62
C GLN A 301 -4.05 -3.76 14.54
N THR A 302 -4.19 -4.24 13.30
CA THR A 302 -3.28 -3.93 12.20
C THR A 302 -4.07 -3.60 10.94
N VAL A 303 -3.78 -2.45 10.34
CA VAL A 303 -4.32 -2.01 9.07
C VAL A 303 -3.16 -1.71 8.14
N LYS A 304 -3.05 -2.47 7.05
CA LYS A 304 -2.15 -2.19 5.92
C LYS A 304 -3.00 -1.88 4.69
N LEU A 305 -2.73 -0.75 4.07
CA LEU A 305 -3.47 -0.24 2.92
C LEU A 305 -2.48 0.22 1.84
N THR A 306 -2.58 -0.36 0.66
CA THR A 306 -1.71 -0.04 -0.49
C THR A 306 -2.54 0.44 -1.67
N ASN A 307 -2.09 1.52 -2.33
CA ASN A 307 -2.79 2.18 -3.44
C ASN A 307 -4.25 2.57 -3.13
N VAL A 308 -4.48 3.25 -2.00
CA VAL A 308 -5.82 3.73 -1.61
C VAL A 308 -5.92 5.25 -1.56
N ILE A 309 -7.13 5.79 -1.68
CA ILE A 309 -7.46 7.18 -1.36
C ILE A 309 -8.15 7.18 0.01
N ILE A 310 -7.57 7.90 0.97
CA ILE A 310 -8.07 7.99 2.35
C ILE A 310 -8.44 9.45 2.66
N VAL A 311 -9.69 9.64 3.09
CA VAL A 311 -10.24 10.94 3.50
C VAL A 311 -10.24 11.10 5.02
N THR A 312 -10.29 12.34 5.51
CA THR A 312 -10.26 12.68 6.95
C THR A 312 -11.28 11.90 7.78
N SER A 313 -12.50 11.67 7.25
CA SER A 313 -13.54 10.90 7.95
C SER A 313 -13.16 9.45 8.24
N VAL A 314 -12.34 8.81 7.39
CA VAL A 314 -11.80 7.45 7.64
C VAL A 314 -10.73 7.49 8.73
N PHE A 315 -9.84 8.49 8.72
CA PHE A 315 -8.87 8.71 9.80
C PHE A 315 -9.55 8.99 11.14
N ASP A 316 -10.65 9.74 11.13
CA ASP A 316 -11.51 10.04 12.27
C ASP A 316 -12.13 8.76 12.88
N GLN A 317 -12.70 7.89 12.05
CA GLN A 317 -13.22 6.58 12.48
C GLN A 317 -12.10 5.70 13.08
N LEU A 318 -10.98 5.55 12.37
CA LEU A 318 -9.80 4.81 12.84
C LEU A 318 -9.24 5.36 14.17
N SER A 319 -9.36 6.68 14.39
CA SER A 319 -8.86 7.34 15.61
C SER A 319 -9.80 7.19 16.81
N ARG A 320 -11.13 7.22 16.58
CA ARG A 320 -12.15 7.26 17.65
C ARG A 320 -12.79 5.90 17.94
N GLU A 321 -12.95 5.05 16.93
CA GLU A 321 -13.77 3.83 17.00
C GLU A 321 -12.93 2.53 16.96
N CYS A 322 -11.65 2.61 16.59
CA CYS A 322 -10.72 1.48 16.60
C CYS A 322 -9.84 1.45 17.87
N GLU A 323 -10.45 1.13 19.01
CA GLU A 323 -9.82 1.12 20.35
C GLU A 323 -8.52 0.27 20.44
N SER A 324 -8.39 -0.76 19.61
CA SER A 324 -7.26 -1.72 19.63
C SER A 324 -6.21 -1.52 18.53
N LEU A 325 -6.33 -0.48 17.69
CA LEU A 325 -5.45 -0.28 16.53
C LEU A 325 -4.01 0.04 16.97
N GLU A 326 -3.08 -0.90 16.79
CA GLU A 326 -1.68 -0.74 17.18
C GLU A 326 -0.77 -0.37 15.99
N ASN A 327 -1.09 -0.86 14.79
CA ASN A 327 -0.21 -0.73 13.62
C ASN A 327 -1.00 -0.20 12.40
N LEU A 328 -0.56 0.93 11.83
CA LEU A 328 -1.10 1.50 10.60
C LEU A 328 0.03 1.65 9.58
N GLN A 329 -0.08 0.95 8.45
CA GLN A 329 0.83 1.07 7.31
C GLN A 329 0.05 1.55 6.09
N LEU A 330 0.50 2.65 5.49
CA LEU A 330 -0.04 3.23 4.27
C LEU A 330 1.06 3.19 3.20
N ALA A 331 0.81 2.56 2.07
CA ALA A 331 1.77 2.45 0.97
C ALA A 331 1.16 2.98 -0.33
N ASP A 332 1.93 3.76 -1.10
CA ASP A 332 1.55 4.26 -2.44
C ASP A 332 0.14 4.90 -2.47
N SER A 333 -0.26 5.55 -1.37
CA SER A 333 -1.65 5.98 -1.12
C SER A 333 -1.82 7.50 -1.13
N THR A 334 -3.00 7.98 -1.47
CA THR A 334 -3.35 9.42 -1.46
C THR A 334 -4.12 9.78 -0.19
N LEU A 335 -3.58 10.72 0.59
CA LEU A 335 -4.11 11.12 1.90
C LEU A 335 -4.68 12.54 1.81
N CYS A 336 -6.00 12.65 1.93
CA CYS A 336 -6.74 13.91 1.89
C CYS A 336 -6.93 14.45 3.33
N SER A 337 -6.25 15.54 3.67
CA SER A 337 -6.29 16.17 5.02
C SER A 337 -6.18 15.18 6.20
N PRO A 338 -5.08 14.42 6.31
CA PRO A 338 -4.92 13.44 7.39
C PRO A 338 -4.60 14.11 8.73
N GLU A 339 -5.54 14.03 9.69
CA GLU A 339 -5.22 14.10 11.11
C GLU A 339 -5.20 12.67 11.69
N ILE A 340 -4.03 12.24 12.17
CA ILE A 340 -3.83 10.91 12.76
C ILE A 340 -3.71 11.05 14.28
N SER A 341 -4.85 10.89 14.96
CA SER A 341 -5.05 11.18 16.39
C SER A 341 -5.51 9.94 17.16
N SER A 342 -4.71 8.86 17.14
CA SER A 342 -5.08 7.59 17.81
C SER A 342 -4.62 7.52 19.27
N SER A 343 -5.43 6.87 20.10
CA SER A 343 -5.13 6.58 21.51
C SER A 343 -4.44 5.23 21.74
N SER A 344 -4.28 4.40 20.71
CA SER A 344 -3.80 3.01 20.76
C SER A 344 -2.59 2.75 19.86
N LEU A 345 -2.43 3.54 18.78
CA LEU A 345 -1.43 3.34 17.74
C LEU A 345 0.00 3.42 18.27
N LYS A 346 0.79 2.38 17.99
CA LYS A 346 2.20 2.19 18.36
C LYS A 346 3.14 2.35 17.16
N THR A 347 2.73 1.92 15.96
CA THR A 347 3.55 2.07 14.75
C THR A 347 2.76 2.72 13.63
N LEU A 348 3.31 3.80 13.05
CA LEU A 348 2.80 4.46 11.86
C LEU A 348 3.87 4.41 10.78
N GLU A 349 3.56 3.81 9.64
CA GLU A 349 4.44 3.74 8.47
C GLU A 349 3.72 4.31 7.25
N ILE A 350 4.34 5.29 6.59
CA ILE A 350 3.83 5.98 5.41
C ILE A 350 4.89 5.85 4.30
N ILE A 351 4.62 5.02 3.31
CA ILE A 351 5.54 4.65 2.23
C ILE A 351 4.99 5.22 0.93
N ASN A 352 5.78 5.99 0.19
CA ASN A 352 5.46 6.47 -1.17
C ASN A 352 4.17 7.29 -1.29
N CYS A 353 3.54 7.70 -0.18
CA CYS A 353 2.21 8.32 -0.18
C CYS A 353 2.21 9.77 -0.68
N LEU A 354 1.13 10.14 -1.36
CA LEU A 354 0.78 11.51 -1.70
C LEU A 354 -0.05 12.13 -0.58
N VAL A 355 0.46 13.14 0.10
CA VAL A 355 -0.30 13.97 1.03
C VAL A 355 -0.72 15.27 0.34
N LEU A 356 -2.04 15.52 0.26
CA LEU A 356 -2.60 16.69 -0.46
C LEU A 356 -2.63 17.98 0.38
N ASN A 357 -2.76 17.84 1.70
CA ASN A 357 -2.89 18.93 2.66
C ASN A 357 -1.92 18.70 3.84
N HIS A 358 -1.95 19.54 4.87
CA HIS A 358 -1.12 19.32 6.06
C HIS A 358 -1.43 17.97 6.71
N LEU A 359 -0.38 17.21 7.04
CA LEU A 359 -0.48 15.97 7.80
C LEU A 359 -0.19 16.25 9.27
N LEU A 360 -1.22 16.12 10.10
CA LEU A 360 -1.14 16.31 11.54
C LEU A 360 -1.04 14.94 12.22
N ILE A 361 0.04 14.68 12.96
CA ILE A 361 0.22 13.44 13.72
C ILE A 361 0.22 13.76 15.20
N ARG A 362 -0.76 13.21 15.92
CA ARG A 362 -1.04 13.50 17.34
C ARG A 362 -1.30 12.21 18.11
N THR A 363 -0.29 11.35 18.20
CA THR A 363 -0.41 10.00 18.75
C THR A 363 0.59 9.83 19.91
N GLY A 364 0.16 10.14 21.13
CA GLY A 364 1.02 10.10 22.32
C GLY A 364 1.56 8.71 22.69
N LYS A 365 0.95 7.62 22.22
CA LYS A 365 1.44 6.24 22.42
C LYS A 365 2.36 5.73 21.31
N LEU A 366 2.66 6.54 20.29
CA LEU A 366 3.46 6.12 19.16
C LEU A 366 4.88 5.76 19.61
N VAL A 367 5.34 4.58 19.23
CA VAL A 367 6.67 4.03 19.53
C VAL A 367 7.59 4.12 18.31
N SER A 368 7.04 3.93 17.10
CA SER A 368 7.77 4.01 15.84
C SER A 368 7.01 4.85 14.83
N LEU A 369 7.68 5.83 14.23
CA LEU A 369 7.20 6.62 13.10
C LEU A 369 8.14 6.43 11.92
N CYS A 370 7.61 6.08 10.76
CA CYS A 370 8.41 5.87 9.56
C CYS A 370 7.75 6.51 8.33
N PHE A 371 8.50 7.36 7.61
CA PHE A 371 8.16 7.86 6.30
C PHE A 371 9.22 7.37 5.31
N LYS A 372 8.80 6.69 4.25
CA LYS A 372 9.68 6.18 3.20
C LYS A 372 9.23 6.69 1.85
N ASP A 373 10.19 6.98 0.99
CA ASP A 373 9.98 7.26 -0.42
C ASP A 373 11.05 6.42 -1.12
N THR A 374 10.57 5.31 -1.69
CA THR A 374 11.37 4.33 -2.41
C THR A 374 11.21 4.50 -3.92
N ARG A 375 10.33 5.42 -4.36
CA ARG A 375 10.15 5.72 -5.78
C ARG A 375 11.33 6.54 -6.28
N CYS A 376 11.98 6.05 -7.33
CA CYS A 376 12.91 6.86 -8.10
C CYS A 376 12.13 8.01 -8.77
N GLY A 377 12.77 9.16 -9.00
CA GLY A 377 12.17 10.30 -9.72
C GLY A 377 11.68 9.96 -11.14
N CYS A 378 12.03 8.78 -11.67
CA CYS A 378 11.67 8.28 -12.99
C CYS A 378 10.30 7.59 -13.09
N THR A 379 9.61 7.24 -11.99
CA THR A 379 8.30 6.54 -12.05
C THR A 379 7.12 7.52 -11.94
N PRO A 380 6.34 7.81 -13.02
CA PRO A 380 5.40 8.94 -13.04
C PRO A 380 4.04 8.72 -12.36
N LYS A 381 3.78 7.56 -11.74
CA LYS A 381 2.44 7.14 -11.30
C LYS A 381 1.70 8.13 -10.38
N TYR A 382 2.42 8.99 -9.67
CA TYR A 382 1.85 10.13 -8.96
C TYR A 382 2.50 11.41 -9.49
N ILE A 383 1.76 12.19 -10.29
CA ILE A 383 2.20 13.48 -10.89
C ILE A 383 2.26 14.61 -9.84
N VAL A 384 2.50 14.23 -8.57
CA VAL A 384 2.36 15.06 -7.39
C VAL A 384 3.42 14.68 -6.35
N ARG A 385 4.48 15.50 -6.27
CA ARG A 385 5.31 15.59 -5.07
C ARG A 385 4.58 16.46 -4.05
N THR A 386 4.57 16.06 -2.79
CA THR A 386 3.75 16.68 -1.73
C THR A 386 3.96 18.18 -1.62
N THR A 387 2.87 18.95 -1.66
CA THR A 387 2.89 20.41 -1.56
C THR A 387 2.90 20.91 -0.11
N SER A 388 2.64 20.04 0.87
CA SER A 388 2.20 20.39 2.22
C SER A 388 3.20 20.02 3.32
N ALA A 389 3.03 20.65 4.50
CA ALA A 389 3.88 20.40 5.66
C ALA A 389 3.37 19.25 6.55
N VAL A 390 4.31 18.52 7.16
CA VAL A 390 4.02 17.54 8.23
C VAL A 390 4.13 18.23 9.58
N ILE A 391 3.13 18.06 10.45
CA ILE A 391 3.05 18.66 11.79
C ILE A 391 3.07 17.53 12.82
N LEU A 392 4.10 17.51 13.66
CA LEU A 392 4.27 16.51 14.72
C LEU A 392 3.83 17.10 16.07
N CYS A 393 2.95 16.40 16.76
CA CYS A 393 2.41 16.76 18.07
C CYS A 393 2.60 15.61 19.07
N ASP A 394 3.23 15.89 20.22
CA ASP A 394 3.33 14.97 21.37
C ASP A 394 3.75 13.53 21.00
N LEU A 395 5.04 13.37 20.64
CA LEU A 395 5.66 12.09 20.33
C LEU A 395 6.55 11.59 21.47
N SER A 396 6.14 11.86 22.71
CA SER A 396 6.93 11.65 23.94
C SER A 396 7.36 10.19 24.15
N ASN A 397 6.55 9.22 23.72
CA ASN A 397 6.86 7.78 23.77
C ASN A 397 7.62 7.23 22.55
N ALA A 398 7.87 8.04 21.51
CA ALA A 398 8.52 7.57 20.29
C ALA A 398 9.98 7.19 20.57
N LYS A 399 10.35 5.97 20.19
CA LYS A 399 11.71 5.41 20.34
C LYS A 399 12.50 5.45 19.03
N SER A 400 11.81 5.27 17.90
CA SER A 400 12.38 5.42 16.55
C SER A 400 11.55 6.40 15.74
N ILE A 401 12.22 7.35 15.08
CA ILE A 401 11.62 8.23 14.08
C ILE A 401 12.50 8.16 12.82
N GLU A 402 11.90 7.75 11.71
CA GLU A 402 12.53 7.68 10.39
C GLU A 402 11.79 8.63 9.44
N LEU A 403 12.46 9.71 9.04
CA LEU A 403 11.99 10.69 8.07
C LEU A 403 13.05 10.94 6.96
N PRO A 404 13.57 9.90 6.27
CA PRO A 404 14.54 10.04 5.18
C PRO A 404 14.03 10.79 3.94
N THR A 405 12.72 10.97 3.79
CA THR A 405 12.09 11.53 2.58
C THR A 405 12.18 13.05 2.51
N PRO A 406 12.21 13.66 1.32
CA PRO A 406 12.18 15.12 1.19
C PRO A 406 10.79 15.68 1.53
N VAL A 407 10.58 16.04 2.80
CA VAL A 407 9.38 16.76 3.24
C VAL A 407 9.59 18.27 3.05
N ARG A 408 8.65 18.96 2.38
CA ARG A 408 8.73 20.42 2.12
C ARG A 408 8.94 21.26 3.37
N HIS A 409 8.29 20.89 4.46
CA HIS A 409 8.42 21.54 5.76
C HIS A 409 7.94 20.58 6.87
N VAL A 410 8.71 20.46 7.95
CA VAL A 410 8.26 19.78 9.17
C VAL A 410 8.11 20.83 10.27
N ALA A 411 6.90 20.91 10.82
CA ALA A 411 6.57 21.74 11.97
C ALA A 411 6.36 20.88 13.21
N PHE A 412 6.54 21.49 14.37
CA PHE A 412 6.32 20.86 15.67
C PHE A 412 5.37 21.75 16.47
N ASP A 413 4.15 21.29 16.69
CA ASP A 413 3.17 22.04 17.50
C ASP A 413 3.32 21.66 18.98
N ARG A 414 3.13 22.65 19.86
CA ARG A 414 3.30 22.57 21.34
C ARG A 414 4.72 22.34 21.86
N MET A 415 5.71 23.09 21.37
CA MET A 415 6.96 23.31 22.12
C MET A 415 6.75 24.26 23.32
N THR A 416 5.99 23.85 24.34
CA THR A 416 5.92 24.62 25.59
C THR A 416 7.19 24.43 26.43
N PRO A 417 7.75 25.50 27.04
CA PRO A 417 8.91 25.37 27.92
C PRO A 417 8.61 24.42 29.10
N GLY A 418 9.30 23.28 29.15
CA GLY A 418 9.16 22.28 30.22
C GLY A 418 8.65 20.90 29.76
N CYS A 419 8.08 20.77 28.56
CA CYS A 419 7.59 19.49 28.03
C CYS A 419 8.45 19.06 26.81
N PRO A 420 9.41 18.13 26.94
CA PRO A 420 10.22 17.69 25.81
C PRO A 420 9.42 16.73 24.91
N MET A 421 9.36 17.01 23.61
CA MET A 421 8.53 16.24 22.67
C MET A 421 9.07 14.83 22.38
N PHE A 422 10.36 14.56 22.61
CA PHE A 422 11.06 13.34 22.19
C PHE A 422 11.82 12.67 23.35
N ILE A 423 11.24 12.66 24.57
CA ILE A 423 11.94 12.15 25.77
C ILE A 423 12.44 10.71 25.64
N SER A 424 11.73 9.85 24.91
CA SER A 424 12.03 8.42 24.78
C SER A 424 12.82 8.06 23.50
N LEU A 425 13.18 9.04 22.67
CA LEU A 425 13.76 8.81 21.35
C LEU A 425 15.21 8.28 21.48
N THR A 426 15.48 7.11 20.91
CA THR A 426 16.81 6.45 20.94
C THR A 426 17.44 6.32 19.56
N SER A 427 16.63 6.28 18.50
CA SER A 427 17.06 6.20 17.11
C SER A 427 16.35 7.27 16.27
N LEU A 428 17.11 7.98 15.43
CA LEU A 428 16.59 9.03 14.56
C LEU A 428 17.24 8.92 13.18
N ILE A 429 16.43 8.76 12.14
CA ILE A 429 16.87 8.78 10.74
C ILE A 429 16.24 10.00 10.05
N LEU A 430 17.03 10.87 9.44
CA LEU A 430 16.54 12.10 8.80
C LEU A 430 17.06 12.25 7.37
N GLY A 431 16.22 12.78 6.48
CA GLY A 431 16.59 13.18 5.12
C GLY A 431 17.27 14.53 5.06
N GLU A 432 17.73 14.93 3.87
CA GLU A 432 18.42 16.20 3.60
C GLU A 432 17.66 17.45 4.10
N TRP A 433 16.32 17.42 4.08
CA TRP A 433 15.46 18.51 4.54
C TRP A 433 15.75 18.97 5.99
N CYS A 434 16.36 18.13 6.84
CA CYS A 434 16.71 18.50 8.21
C CYS A 434 17.79 19.60 8.30
N LEU A 435 18.54 19.82 7.21
CA LEU A 435 19.55 20.87 7.08
C LEU A 435 18.94 22.26 6.73
N SER A 436 17.67 22.28 6.30
CA SER A 436 16.95 23.51 5.94
C SER A 436 16.85 24.52 7.09
N ASN A 437 16.57 25.79 6.75
CA ASN A 437 16.38 26.88 7.71
C ASN A 437 17.53 26.98 8.75
N LYS A 438 18.79 26.91 8.27
CA LYS A 438 19.99 26.88 9.12
C LYS A 438 19.96 25.74 10.15
N PHE A 439 19.68 24.52 9.69
CA PHE A 439 19.58 23.30 10.51
C PHE A 439 18.52 23.35 11.64
N ALA A 440 17.56 24.27 11.59
CA ALA A 440 16.55 24.43 12.65
C ALA A 440 15.77 23.12 12.99
N PRO A 441 15.38 22.27 12.01
CA PRO A 441 14.71 21.02 12.32
C PRO A 441 15.63 20.01 13.02
N LEU A 442 16.88 19.86 12.56
CA LEU A 442 17.87 18.99 13.19
C LEU A 442 18.18 19.46 14.63
N ALA A 443 18.40 20.77 14.83
CA ALA A 443 18.63 21.35 16.14
C ALA A 443 17.44 21.16 17.09
N CYS A 444 16.21 21.21 16.58
CA CYS A 444 15.00 20.92 17.34
C CYS A 444 15.01 19.47 17.88
N PHE A 445 15.17 18.46 17.02
CA PHE A 445 15.26 17.07 17.45
C PHE A 445 16.37 16.89 18.50
N LEU A 446 17.59 17.35 18.22
CA LEU A 446 18.75 17.15 19.10
C LEU A 446 18.64 17.89 20.44
N LYS A 447 17.91 19.01 20.50
CA LYS A 447 17.62 19.74 21.75
C LYS A 447 16.54 19.06 22.60
N HIS A 448 15.56 18.41 21.98
CA HIS A 448 14.39 17.83 22.66
C HIS A 448 14.45 16.31 22.84
N SER A 449 15.54 15.64 22.43
CA SER A 449 15.75 14.19 22.52
C SER A 449 16.90 13.81 23.49
N PRO A 450 16.68 13.84 24.82
CA PRO A 450 17.73 13.61 25.81
C PRO A 450 18.28 12.17 25.83
N MET A 451 17.54 11.19 25.33
CA MET A 451 17.91 9.75 25.29
C MET A 451 18.46 9.30 23.93
N LEU A 452 18.66 10.21 22.97
CA LEU A 452 19.04 9.84 21.60
C LEU A 452 20.44 9.21 21.57
N GLU A 453 20.54 7.98 21.10
CA GLU A 453 21.81 7.23 21.03
C GLU A 453 22.37 7.13 19.61
N ASN A 454 21.50 7.00 18.61
CA ASN A 454 21.85 6.80 17.20
C ASN A 454 21.19 7.88 16.32
N LEU A 455 21.99 8.51 15.46
CA LEU A 455 21.54 9.46 14.44
C LEU A 455 22.06 9.04 13.06
N ASP A 456 21.17 8.75 12.11
CA ASP A 456 21.53 8.49 10.72
C ASP A 456 21.00 9.60 9.81
N LEU A 457 21.87 10.27 9.07
CA LEU A 457 21.52 11.33 8.12
C LEU A 457 21.62 10.80 6.69
N LYS A 458 20.51 10.81 5.94
CA LYS A 458 20.44 10.35 4.55
C LYS A 458 20.34 11.53 3.59
N LEU A 459 21.48 11.99 3.11
CA LEU A 459 21.63 13.11 2.18
C LEU A 459 21.50 12.60 0.75
N LYS A 460 20.27 12.36 0.29
CA LYS A 460 19.97 11.79 -1.02
C LYS A 460 19.46 12.89 -1.95
N PHE A 461 20.25 13.23 -2.97
CA PHE A 461 19.93 14.31 -3.91
C PHE A 461 18.94 13.86 -4.99
N ASP A 462 17.78 14.51 -5.05
CA ASP A 462 16.79 14.35 -6.13
C ASP A 462 16.78 15.52 -7.14
N CYS A 463 17.45 16.64 -6.82
CA CYS A 463 17.50 17.81 -7.70
C CYS A 463 18.63 18.78 -7.31
N GLU A 464 19.56 19.08 -8.24
CA GLU A 464 20.67 20.01 -7.98
C GLU A 464 20.22 21.45 -7.67
N ALA A 465 19.02 21.83 -8.12
CA ALA A 465 18.47 23.19 -8.00
C ALA A 465 18.18 23.64 -6.55
N GLN A 466 18.38 22.78 -5.55
CA GLN A 466 18.17 23.10 -4.13
C GLN A 466 19.44 23.00 -3.26
N LYS A 467 20.64 22.88 -3.87
CA LYS A 467 21.93 22.95 -3.16
C LYS A 467 22.10 24.30 -2.44
N GLN A 468 21.65 24.40 -1.19
CA GLN A 468 21.92 25.56 -0.34
C GLN A 468 23.37 25.48 0.20
N PRO A 469 24.21 26.51 -0.01
CA PRO A 469 25.53 26.56 0.59
C PRO A 469 25.41 26.68 2.11
N LEU A 470 25.97 25.71 2.85
CA LEU A 470 26.01 25.74 4.31
C LEU A 470 27.05 26.77 4.78
N GLN A 471 26.59 27.98 5.09
CA GLN A 471 27.37 28.92 5.89
C GLN A 471 27.45 28.43 7.34
N MET A 472 28.57 28.71 8.03
CA MET A 472 28.65 28.48 9.48
C MET A 472 27.52 29.24 10.18
N ALA A 473 26.57 28.49 10.74
CA ALA A 473 25.49 29.07 11.51
C ALA A 473 25.99 29.38 12.93
N GLU A 474 26.50 30.59 13.13
CA GLU A 474 26.63 31.17 14.46
C GLU A 474 25.28 31.05 15.20
N GLY A 475 25.28 30.40 16.36
CA GLY A 475 24.09 30.25 17.21
C GLY A 475 23.43 28.87 17.25
N ILE A 476 23.91 27.84 16.54
CA ILE A 476 23.45 26.46 16.78
C ILE A 476 24.04 25.96 18.11
N LEU A 477 23.25 26.04 19.17
CA LEU A 477 23.53 25.43 20.47
C LEU A 477 22.53 24.31 20.78
N PHE A 478 23.01 23.07 20.79
CA PHE A 478 22.34 21.93 21.40
C PHE A 478 23.33 21.09 22.22
N GLN A 479 22.84 20.29 23.17
CA GLN A 479 23.70 19.40 23.97
C GLN A 479 23.22 17.96 23.82
N ALA A 480 23.69 17.28 22.79
CA ALA A 480 23.39 15.87 22.55
C ALA A 480 24.27 14.99 23.47
N LYS A 481 23.89 14.88 24.75
CA LYS A 481 24.69 14.22 25.80
C LYS A 481 24.71 12.70 25.71
N SER A 482 23.69 12.09 25.12
CA SER A 482 23.53 10.63 25.05
C SER A 482 23.90 10.04 23.69
N LEU A 483 24.25 10.89 22.71
CA LEU A 483 24.49 10.49 21.33
C LEU A 483 25.82 9.73 21.24
N LYS A 484 25.75 8.45 20.86
CA LYS A 484 26.89 7.51 20.80
C LYS A 484 27.37 7.32 19.37
N LYS A 485 26.43 7.19 18.42
CA LYS A 485 26.69 6.89 17.02
C LYS A 485 26.04 7.92 16.11
N VAL A 486 26.82 8.36 15.11
CA VAL A 486 26.33 9.17 13.99
C VAL A 486 26.78 8.51 12.71
N THR A 487 25.84 8.24 11.80
CA THR A 487 26.11 7.79 10.42
C THR A 487 25.65 8.88 9.45
N ILE A 488 26.46 9.22 8.45
CA ILE A 488 26.06 10.11 7.35
C ILE A 488 26.15 9.33 6.04
N HIS A 489 25.05 9.26 5.30
CA HIS A 489 24.97 8.72 3.95
C HIS A 489 24.91 9.87 2.95
N CYS A 490 25.90 9.99 2.06
CA CYS A 490 26.01 11.06 1.07
C CYS A 490 26.66 10.57 -0.24
N ALA A 491 26.68 11.41 -1.27
CA ALA A 491 27.52 11.16 -2.45
C ALA A 491 29.02 11.27 -2.10
N GLU A 492 29.91 10.81 -2.99
CA GLU A 492 31.37 10.82 -2.76
C GLU A 492 31.92 12.25 -2.59
N GLU A 493 31.36 13.22 -3.33
CA GLU A 493 31.76 14.64 -3.31
C GLU A 493 30.66 15.52 -2.66
N GLU A 494 30.58 15.51 -1.33
CA GLU A 494 29.63 16.32 -0.54
C GLU A 494 30.34 17.47 0.19
N ASP A 495 30.40 18.66 -0.43
CA ASP A 495 31.01 19.90 0.10
C ASP A 495 30.53 20.30 1.50
N ARG A 496 29.32 19.86 1.86
CA ARG A 496 28.65 20.16 3.13
C ARG A 496 29.13 19.29 4.29
N LEU A 497 29.75 18.15 3.99
CA LEU A 497 30.17 17.15 4.97
C LEU A 497 31.15 17.69 6.04
N PRO A 498 32.15 18.54 5.73
CA PRO A 498 33.04 19.11 6.74
C PRO A 498 32.31 20.02 7.74
N VAL A 499 31.39 20.86 7.25
CA VAL A 499 30.59 21.79 8.08
C VAL A 499 29.65 21.00 9.00
N LEU A 500 28.97 19.99 8.46
CA LEU A 500 28.07 19.12 9.22
C LEU A 500 28.83 18.33 10.30
N LYS A 501 30.01 17.76 9.97
CA LYS A 501 30.90 17.11 10.95
C LYS A 501 31.32 18.07 12.06
N ALA A 502 31.73 19.30 11.74
CA ALA A 502 32.14 20.30 12.72
C ALA A 502 31.01 20.67 13.69
N ILE A 503 29.80 20.93 13.19
CA ILE A 503 28.63 21.27 14.01
C ILE A 503 28.26 20.11 14.96
N LEU A 504 28.25 18.87 14.45
CA LEU A 504 27.91 17.69 15.25
C LEU A 504 28.97 17.42 16.33
N LEU A 505 30.26 17.44 16.00
CA LEU A 505 31.35 17.23 16.97
C LEU A 505 31.39 18.33 18.04
N ALA A 506 31.09 19.58 17.71
CA ALA A 506 31.04 20.68 18.68
C ALA A 506 29.90 20.53 19.72
N ASN A 507 28.78 19.92 19.32
CA ASN A 507 27.56 19.85 20.14
C ASN A 507 27.27 18.45 20.74
N ALA A 508 27.89 17.38 20.24
CA ALA A 508 27.68 15.99 20.68
C ALA A 508 28.94 15.38 21.31
N ARG A 509 29.22 15.76 22.57
CA ARG A 509 30.48 15.43 23.29
C ARG A 509 30.81 13.94 23.44
N CYS A 510 29.82 13.05 23.28
CA CYS A 510 30.02 11.60 23.38
C CYS A 510 30.35 10.93 22.03
N VAL A 511 30.16 11.64 20.91
CA VAL A 511 30.48 11.15 19.56
C VAL A 511 31.98 11.36 19.31
N LYS A 512 32.74 10.26 19.28
CA LYS A 512 34.19 10.29 19.00
C LYS A 512 34.53 10.17 17.51
N HIS A 513 33.64 9.55 16.74
CA HIS A 513 33.79 9.32 15.30
C HIS A 513 32.42 9.42 14.63
N ILE A 514 32.39 9.98 13.43
CA ILE A 514 31.19 10.04 12.57
C ILE A 514 31.42 9.06 11.42
N ASP A 515 30.63 8.00 11.37
CA ASP A 515 30.64 7.02 10.28
C ASP A 515 30.11 7.70 9.01
N VAL A 516 30.80 7.53 7.88
CA VAL A 516 30.39 8.11 6.59
C VAL A 516 30.33 6.99 5.57
N LYS A 517 29.18 6.89 4.92
CA LYS A 517 28.90 5.88 3.89
C LYS A 517 28.55 6.59 2.60
N THR A 518 29.26 6.26 1.54
CA THR A 518 28.86 6.62 0.19
C THR A 518 27.69 5.73 -0.25
N TYR A 519 26.88 6.21 -1.19
CA TYR A 519 25.76 5.45 -1.78
C TYR A 519 26.23 4.42 -2.81
#